data_AF-A0AAE1XX68-F1
#
_entry.id   AF-A0AAE1XX68-F1
#
_cell.length_a   1.000
_cell.length_b   1.000
_cell.length_c   1.000
_cell.angle_alpha   90.00
_cell.angle_beta   90.00
_cell.angle_gamma   90.00
#
_symmetry.space_group_name_H-M   'P 1'
#
loop_
_entity.id
_entity.type
_entity.pdbx_description
1 polymer ?
#
loop_
_entity_poly.entity_id
_entity_poly.type
_entity_poly.pdbx_seq_one_letter_code
_entity_poly.pdbx_strand_id
1 'polypeptide(L)'
;MWARHPDFLATVQSNWGFPTGCHGKAGLSAKLKRLKHKLRVWNKEVFGNIFDNLREAEAAAAIAKRIYDAAPSETNRAMMNRCTTQLQHALSIEEDFWRQKAA
;
A
#
# COMPACT_ATOMS: atom_id res chain seq x y z
N MET A 1 0.43 3.27 6.85
CA MET A 1 0.77 2.82 5.49
C MET A 1 2.21 2.29 5.41
N TRP A 2 3.23 3.15 5.31
CA TRP A 2 4.62 2.69 5.11
C TRP A 2 5.19 1.93 6.32
N ALA A 3 5.10 2.50 7.52
CA ALA A 3 5.65 1.88 8.74
C ALA A 3 4.97 0.57 9.16
N ARG A 4 3.77 0.28 8.60
CA ARG A 4 3.04 -0.97 8.82
C ARG A 4 3.42 -2.06 7.81
N HIS A 5 4.08 -1.70 6.71
CA HIS A 5 4.48 -2.67 5.71
C HIS A 5 5.74 -3.42 6.18
N PRO A 6 5.73 -4.77 6.17
CA PRO A 6 6.85 -5.57 6.67
C PRO A 6 8.20 -5.19 6.06
N ASP A 7 8.22 -4.94 4.74
CA ASP A 7 9.47 -4.67 4.01
C ASP A 7 9.96 -3.22 4.11
N PHE A 8 9.22 -2.32 4.75
CA PHE A 8 9.56 -0.90 4.75
C PHE A 8 10.90 -0.65 5.44
N LEU A 9 11.09 -1.18 6.66
CA LEU A 9 12.33 -1.02 7.41
C LEU A 9 13.52 -1.66 6.69
N ALA A 10 13.34 -2.86 6.14
CA ALA A 10 14.38 -3.55 5.37
C ALA A 10 14.81 -2.74 4.14
N THR A 11 13.85 -2.16 3.42
CA THR A 11 14.10 -1.30 2.25
C THR A 11 14.91 -0.04 2.62
N VAL A 12 14.55 0.61 3.73
CA VAL A 12 15.27 1.80 4.22
C VAL A 12 16.69 1.44 4.66
N GLN A 13 16.86 0.37 5.46
CA GLN A 13 18.16 -0.09 5.96
C GLN A 13 19.10 -0.47 4.82
N SER A 14 18.61 -1.26 3.87
CA SER A 14 19.36 -1.63 2.66
C SER A 14 19.84 -0.39 1.90
N ASN A 15 18.95 0.58 1.66
CA ASN A 15 19.33 1.82 0.97
C ASN A 15 20.37 2.65 1.73
N TRP A 16 20.28 2.65 3.06
CA TRP A 16 21.15 3.43 3.94
C TRP A 16 22.59 2.91 3.98
N GLY A 17 22.76 1.60 3.84
CA GLY A 17 24.05 0.91 3.81
C GLY A 17 24.90 1.22 2.57
N PHE A 18 24.29 1.66 1.47
CA PHE A 18 25.05 1.93 0.24
C PHE A 18 25.99 3.15 0.39
N PRO A 19 27.26 3.04 -0.05
CA PRO A 19 28.20 4.16 -0.03
C PRO A 19 27.73 5.30 -0.94
N THR A 20 28.19 6.51 -0.64
CA THR A 20 27.86 7.73 -1.40
C THR A 20 29.09 8.44 -1.97
N GLY A 21 30.30 7.99 -1.64
CA GLY A 21 31.56 8.67 -2.02
C GLY A 21 31.77 10.05 -1.37
N CYS A 22 30.74 10.62 -0.73
CA CYS A 22 30.79 11.88 0.00
C CYS A 22 30.62 11.67 1.52
N HIS A 23 31.19 12.57 2.31
CA HIS A 23 31.11 12.58 3.78
C HIS A 23 30.35 13.80 4.31
N GLY A 24 30.11 13.82 5.62
CA GLY A 24 29.42 14.91 6.30
C GLY A 24 28.05 15.23 5.69
N LYS A 25 27.73 16.52 5.58
CA LYS A 25 26.44 17.00 5.06
C LYS A 25 26.18 16.55 3.62
N ALA A 26 27.22 16.47 2.78
CA ALA A 26 27.10 16.03 1.40
C ALA A 26 26.75 14.54 1.28
N GLY A 27 27.39 13.70 2.09
CA GLY A 27 27.06 12.27 2.20
C GLY A 27 25.63 12.04 2.67
N LEU A 28 25.20 12.75 3.72
CA LEU A 28 23.83 12.67 4.20
C LEU A 28 22.81 13.08 3.13
N SER A 29 23.03 14.20 2.44
CA SER A 29 22.16 14.68 1.36
C SER A 29 22.04 13.66 0.23
N ALA A 30 23.15 13.04 -0.18
CA ALA A 30 23.16 12.00 -1.20
C ALA A 30 22.36 10.75 -0.78
N LYS A 31 22.52 10.29 0.47
CA LYS A 31 21.74 9.17 1.02
C LYS A 31 20.23 9.47 1.01
N LEU A 32 19.83 10.66 1.46
CA LEU A 32 18.42 11.08 1.49
C LEU A 32 17.81 11.18 0.09
N LYS A 33 18.54 11.75 -0.89
CA LYS A 33 18.08 11.84 -2.28
C LYS A 33 17.84 10.44 -2.88
N ARG A 34 18.77 9.52 -2.66
CA ARG A 34 18.66 8.13 -3.11
C ARG A 34 17.50 7.40 -2.43
N LEU A 35 17.35 7.56 -1.12
CA LEU A 35 16.25 6.99 -0.37
C LEU A 35 14.90 7.49 -0.89
N LYS A 36 14.77 8.81 -1.12
CA LYS A 36 13.56 9.40 -1.73
C LYS A 36 13.21 8.74 -3.06
N HIS A 37 14.19 8.54 -3.95
CA HIS A 37 13.94 7.87 -5.23
C HIS A 37 13.50 6.41 -5.03
N LYS A 38 14.21 5.65 -4.19
CA LYS A 38 13.87 4.25 -3.90
C LYS A 38 12.47 4.12 -3.31
N LEU A 39 12.09 4.99 -2.37
CA LEU A 39 10.77 5.00 -1.76
C LEU A 39 9.67 5.38 -2.75
N ARG A 40 9.93 6.25 -3.74
CA ARG A 40 8.94 6.53 -4.80
C ARG A 40 8.64 5.30 -5.65
N VAL A 41 9.68 4.54 -6.02
CA VAL A 41 9.53 3.29 -6.78
C VAL A 41 8.80 2.25 -5.94
N TRP A 42 9.29 2.01 -4.73
CA TRP A 42 8.70 1.05 -3.79
C TRP A 42 7.24 1.37 -3.47
N ASN A 43 6.88 2.63 -3.26
CA ASN A 43 5.50 3.03 -3.00
C ASN A 43 4.57 2.69 -4.17
N LYS A 44 5.05 2.86 -5.41
CA LYS A 44 4.29 2.49 -6.61
C LYS A 44 4.17 0.98 -6.75
N GLU A 45 5.22 0.23 -6.47
CA GLU A 45 5.24 -1.24 -6.57
C GLU A 45 4.34 -1.90 -5.51
N VAL A 46 4.35 -1.39 -4.28
CA VAL A 46 3.63 -1.97 -3.14
C VAL A 46 2.18 -1.53 -3.08
N PHE A 47 1.92 -0.23 -3.25
CA PHE A 47 0.57 0.33 -3.05
C PHE A 47 -0.12 0.73 -4.35
N GLY A 48 0.60 0.81 -5.47
CA GLY A 48 0.03 1.18 -6.76
C GLY A 48 -0.68 2.53 -6.73
N ASN A 49 -1.78 2.63 -7.49
CA ASN A 49 -2.72 3.73 -7.33
C ASN A 49 -3.79 3.34 -6.29
N ILE A 50 -3.70 3.92 -5.10
CA ILE A 50 -4.57 3.63 -3.96
C ILE A 50 -6.05 3.83 -4.34
N PHE A 51 -6.36 4.89 -5.11
CA PHE A 51 -7.74 5.22 -5.47
C PHE A 51 -8.31 4.26 -6.52
N ASP A 52 -7.51 3.84 -7.49
CA ASP A 52 -7.95 2.84 -8.46
C ASP A 52 -8.16 1.48 -7.77
N ASN A 53 -7.23 1.08 -6.90
CA ASN A 53 -7.33 -0.15 -6.12
C ASN A 53 -8.59 -0.16 -5.22
N LEU A 54 -8.93 0.99 -4.62
CA LEU A 54 -10.15 1.12 -3.83
C LEU A 54 -11.40 0.96 -4.70
N ARG A 55 -11.47 1.66 -5.84
CA ARG A 55 -12.60 1.56 -6.77
C ARG A 55 -12.80 0.13 -7.28
N GLU A 56 -11.71 -0.58 -7.58
CA GLU A 56 -11.75 -1.98 -7.99
C GLU A 56 -12.27 -2.89 -6.86
N ALA A 57 -11.81 -2.69 -5.62
CA ALA A 57 -12.27 -3.45 -4.47
C ALA A 57 -13.74 -3.18 -4.14
N GLU A 58 -14.21 -1.94 -4.27
CA GLU A 58 -15.62 -1.56 -4.12
C GLU A 58 -16.50 -2.25 -5.16
N ALA A 59 -16.09 -2.21 -6.44
CA ALA A 59 -16.80 -2.88 -7.51
C ALA A 59 -16.87 -4.40 -7.30
N ALA A 60 -15.75 -5.02 -6.92
CA ALA A 60 -15.69 -6.46 -6.64
C ALA A 60 -16.60 -6.85 -5.45
N ALA A 61 -16.58 -6.08 -4.36
CA ALA A 61 -17.45 -6.31 -3.21
C ALA A 61 -18.93 -6.14 -3.56
N ALA A 62 -19.28 -5.12 -4.35
CA ALA A 62 -20.65 -4.90 -4.82
C ALA A 62 -21.15 -6.05 -5.71
N ILE A 63 -20.31 -6.55 -6.62
CA ILE A 63 -20.62 -7.70 -7.48
C ILE A 63 -20.81 -8.96 -6.63
N ALA A 64 -19.88 -9.24 -5.70
CA ALA A 64 -19.95 -10.42 -4.86
C ALA A 64 -21.20 -10.41 -3.96
N LYS A 65 -21.59 -9.24 -3.46
CA LYS A 65 -22.83 -9.06 -2.71
C LYS A 65 -24.07 -9.36 -3.57
N ARG A 66 -24.14 -8.81 -4.79
CA ARG A 66 -25.26 -9.08 -5.73
C ARG A 66 -25.38 -10.57 -6.08
N ILE A 67 -24.26 -11.27 -6.27
CA ILE A 67 -24.24 -12.71 -6.54
C ILE A 67 -24.77 -13.48 -5.33
N TYR A 68 -24.37 -13.11 -4.11
CA TYR A 68 -24.90 -13.71 -2.89
C TYR A 68 -26.40 -13.45 -2.71
N ASP A 69 -26.86 -12.22 -2.93
CA ASP A 69 -28.27 -11.84 -2.82
C ASP A 69 -29.14 -12.60 -3.83
N ALA A 70 -28.63 -12.85 -5.05
CA ALA A 70 -29.32 -13.64 -6.06
C ALA A 70 -29.28 -15.16 -5.80
N ALA A 71 -28.18 -15.67 -5.24
CA ALA A 71 -27.98 -17.09 -4.96
C ALA A 71 -27.23 -17.28 -3.62
N PRO A 72 -27.96 -17.36 -2.49
CA PRO A 72 -27.35 -17.59 -1.19
C PRO A 72 -26.73 -18.99 -1.10
N SER A 73 -25.41 -19.07 -1.16
CA SER A 73 -24.63 -20.30 -1.00
C SER A 73 -23.40 -20.05 -0.14
N GLU A 74 -22.85 -21.11 0.46
CA GLU A 74 -21.63 -21.01 1.26
C GLU A 74 -20.44 -20.49 0.44
N THR A 75 -20.31 -20.94 -0.81
CA THR A 75 -19.29 -20.45 -1.75
C THR A 75 -19.45 -18.96 -2.02
N ASN A 76 -20.67 -18.49 -2.31
CA ASN A 76 -20.93 -17.08 -2.58
C ASN A 76 -20.74 -16.21 -1.33
N ARG A 77 -21.09 -16.72 -0.15
CA ARG A 77 -20.82 -16.08 1.14
C ARG A 77 -19.32 -15.92 1.39
N ALA A 78 -18.54 -16.98 1.14
CA ALA A 78 -17.09 -16.94 1.28
C ALA A 78 -16.45 -15.93 0.30
N MET A 79 -16.92 -15.90 -0.95
CA MET A 79 -16.48 -14.91 -1.94
C MET A 79 -16.81 -13.48 -1.52
N MET A 80 -18.05 -13.23 -1.08
CA MET A 80 -18.47 -11.93 -0.55
C MET A 80 -17.57 -11.50 0.62
N ASN A 81 -17.37 -12.35 1.62
CA ASN A 81 -16.52 -12.06 2.77
C ASN A 81 -15.08 -11.74 2.35
N ARG A 82 -14.53 -12.47 1.38
CA ARG A 82 -13.19 -12.20 0.84
C ARG A 82 -13.12 -10.82 0.19
N CYS A 83 -14.07 -10.49 -0.69
CA CYS A 83 -14.11 -9.17 -1.35
C CYS A 83 -14.33 -8.04 -0.35
N THR A 84 -15.18 -8.24 0.67
CA THR A 84 -15.39 -7.27 1.75
C THR A 84 -14.12 -7.04 2.56
N THR A 85 -13.37 -8.11 2.89
CA THR A 85 -12.09 -8.00 3.60
C THR A 85 -11.07 -7.22 2.77
N GLN A 86 -11.02 -7.47 1.45
CA GLN A 86 -10.15 -6.73 0.53
C GLN A 86 -10.52 -5.25 0.46
N LEU A 87 -11.81 -4.93 0.43
CA LEU A 87 -12.30 -3.54 0.48
C LEU A 87 -11.92 -2.85 1.79
N GLN A 88 -12.12 -3.51 2.94
CA GLN A 88 -11.72 -2.97 4.25
C GLN A 88 -10.22 -2.67 4.30
N HIS A 89 -9.40 -3.56 3.74
CA HIS A 89 -7.96 -3.34 3.65
C HIS A 89 -7.62 -2.13 2.76
N ALA A 90 -8.26 -1.99 1.60
CA ALA A 90 -8.07 -0.84 0.72
C ALA A 90 -8.46 0.48 1.38
N LEU A 91 -9.58 0.51 2.11
CA LEU A 91 -10.03 1.68 2.89
C LEU A 91 -9.02 2.04 3.99
N SER A 92 -8.51 1.06 4.74
CA SER A 92 -7.49 1.31 5.76
C SER A 92 -6.21 1.90 5.18
N ILE A 93 -5.83 1.50 3.95
CA ILE A 93 -4.68 2.06 3.24
C ILE A 93 -4.94 3.52 2.86
N GLU A 94 -6.13 3.83 2.35
CA GLU A 94 -6.53 5.20 1.99
C GLU A 94 -6.56 6.12 3.23
N GLU A 95 -7.15 5.67 4.34
CA GLU A 95 -7.16 6.42 5.59
C GLU A 95 -5.73 6.76 6.06
N ASP A 96 -4.83 5.77 6.04
CA ASP A 96 -3.44 5.98 6.42
C ASP A 96 -2.73 6.97 5.47
N PHE A 97 -3.04 6.93 4.17
CA PHE A 97 -2.52 7.89 3.20
C PHE A 97 -2.96 9.33 3.54
N TRP A 98 -4.24 9.54 3.83
CA TRP A 98 -4.75 10.85 4.20
C TRP A 98 -4.19 11.35 5.54
N ARG A 99 -4.04 10.46 6.53
CA ARG A 99 -3.38 10.80 7.80
C ARG A 99 -1.94 11.28 7.59
N GLN A 100 -1.19 10.68 6.67
CA GLN A 100 0.16 11.12 6.33
C GLN A 100 0.20 12.46 5.60
N LYS A 101 -0.84 12.79 4.83
CA LYS A 101 -0.94 14.03 4.05
C LYS A 101 -1.40 15.24 4.88
N ALA A 102 -2.19 14.99 5.91
CA ALA A 102 -2.74 16.03 6.79
C ALA A 102 -1.82 16.41 7.96
N ALA A 103 -0.71 15.68 8.15
CA ALA A 103 0.34 15.95 9.13
C ALA A 103 1.48 16.78 8.51
#